data_AF-A0A1V9ZMC1-F1
#
_entry.id   AF-A0A1V9ZMC1-F1
#
_cell.length_a   1.000
_cell.length_b   1.000
_cell.length_c   1.000
_cell.angle_alpha   90.00
_cell.angle_beta   90.00
_cell.angle_gamma   90.00
#
_symmetry.space_group_name_H-M   'P 1'
#
loop_
_entity.id
_entity.type
_entity.pdbx_description
1 polymer ?
#
loop_
_entity_poly.entity_id
_entity_poly.type
_entity_poly.pdbx_seq_one_letter_code
_entity_poly.pdbx_strand_id
1 'polypeptide(L)'
;MGRRVANDTTEPLEVDLELFEGRLHQERAWHAKVCTVDNETLTVMSHDGRIEHTGKLEQCSVDTAITAPNRHFTFVVRIHRLLLPPRKLLFSASNNVIRTKFIAAVTKNVASERGPSEQRRPSTLEQLQSVAIGILENAAADAKSVIPCDISVEQVHQHLCELKATFDIMAACTSAEELYARFLDEEHAYSNDASTVNYASTVHQLHPNKFAADKGRRSTPLSLKERVQHCPHLGCSAPLKLEKAYKLHILNLTVKCSQCNGAIMYDTFKLADLIAAHPTFPMTLATGETAQFPLPAMPLDGTWSSFLANYYTAITKAAPTMLAKDIKKLRSLIEGVMRAAASSSLNPTFSLDLVRGMFRQLDFVAKVGRHFEYWSDPVVLGASIVRYERFMKLMEDRRDHVCVPTVDIDLVWHTHQTHHEAYRRYCQAVRGYLIDHDDTVSSSSLRDGYAYTFQLWHTYFDEPYSSFAPDVPLYDCQVHFHVSGAKKKMQTGSYRLPSRDCRYYGVDEAYPTALLDHAAAFLAAPHAHHGNSSGEDDQHFVTVIGTPY
;
A
#
# COMPACT_ATOMS: atom_id res chain seq x y z
N MET A 1 52.21 25.15 -21.92
CA MET A 1 52.23 23.70 -21.62
C MET A 1 51.71 23.51 -20.21
N GLY A 2 50.60 22.86 -19.90
CA GLY A 2 49.54 22.25 -20.69
C GLY A 2 48.26 22.28 -19.85
N ARG A 3 47.10 22.48 -20.49
CA ARG A 3 45.79 22.31 -19.85
C ARG A 3 45.62 20.83 -19.52
N ARG A 4 45.40 20.49 -18.25
CA ARG A 4 44.80 19.20 -17.88
C ARG A 4 43.39 19.19 -18.47
N VAL A 5 43.18 18.33 -19.46
CA VAL A 5 41.85 17.94 -19.92
C VAL A 5 41.21 17.19 -18.74
N ALA A 6 40.07 17.67 -18.26
CA ALA A 6 39.25 16.93 -17.33
C ALA A 6 38.76 15.67 -18.07
N ASN A 7 39.18 14.49 -17.61
CA ASN A 7 38.56 13.25 -18.05
C ASN A 7 37.13 13.24 -17.52
N ASP A 8 36.18 13.48 -18.42
CA ASP A 8 34.76 13.27 -18.19
C ASP A 8 34.53 11.75 -18.15
N THR A 9 34.76 11.13 -16.99
CA THR A 9 34.42 9.73 -16.74
C THR A 9 32.91 9.62 -16.68
N THR A 10 32.28 9.49 -17.85
CA THR A 10 30.88 9.06 -17.95
C THR A 10 30.77 7.67 -17.33
N GLU A 11 29.92 7.53 -16.32
CA GLU A 11 29.67 6.24 -15.68
C GLU A 11 29.19 5.21 -16.71
N PRO A 12 29.58 3.93 -16.58
CA PRO A 12 29.13 2.87 -17.49
C PRO A 12 27.61 2.69 -17.40
N LEU A 13 26.95 2.57 -18.56
CA LEU A 13 25.53 2.22 -18.64
C LEU A 13 25.36 0.75 -18.25
N GLU A 14 24.44 0.44 -17.36
CA GLU A 14 24.08 -0.91 -16.94
C GLU A 14 22.57 -1.14 -17.05
N VAL A 15 22.18 -2.06 -17.94
CA VAL A 15 20.76 -2.37 -18.22
C VAL A 15 20.50 -3.88 -18.24
N ASP A 16 19.32 -4.27 -17.78
CA ASP A 16 18.82 -5.63 -17.95
C ASP A 16 18.19 -5.82 -19.33
N LEU A 17 18.66 -6.85 -20.05
CA LEU A 17 18.13 -7.25 -21.34
C LEU A 17 17.90 -8.76 -21.37
N GLU A 18 16.97 -9.22 -22.19
CA GLU A 18 16.90 -10.66 -22.50
C GLU A 18 17.71 -10.95 -23.76
N LEU A 19 18.58 -11.95 -23.71
CA LEU A 19 19.35 -12.46 -24.85
C LEU A 19 18.76 -13.78 -25.32
N PHE A 20 18.45 -13.89 -26.62
CA PHE A 20 18.04 -15.14 -27.24
C PHE A 20 19.25 -15.98 -27.62
N GLU A 21 19.48 -17.06 -26.89
CA GLU A 21 20.63 -17.94 -27.09
C GLU A 21 20.28 -19.42 -26.84
N GLY A 22 21.14 -20.33 -27.28
CA GLY A 22 21.03 -21.76 -27.00
C GLY A 22 22.41 -22.35 -26.74
N ARG A 23 22.54 -23.18 -25.71
CA ARG A 23 23.78 -23.92 -25.40
C ARG A 23 23.83 -25.21 -26.22
N LEU A 24 25.02 -25.79 -26.36
CA LEU A 24 25.15 -27.15 -26.90
C LEU A 24 24.26 -28.08 -26.06
N HIS A 25 23.31 -28.77 -26.71
CA HIS A 25 22.32 -29.68 -26.09
C HIS A 25 21.15 -29.04 -25.32
N GLN A 26 20.88 -27.74 -25.48
CA GLN A 26 19.66 -27.09 -24.94
C GLN A 26 18.87 -26.38 -26.05
N GLU A 27 17.54 -26.35 -25.91
CA GLU A 27 16.68 -25.55 -26.78
C GLU A 27 17.03 -24.06 -26.66
N ARG A 28 16.84 -23.31 -27.76
CA ARG A 28 17.07 -21.87 -27.75
C ARG A 28 15.97 -21.20 -26.93
N ALA A 29 16.36 -20.37 -25.97
CA ALA A 29 15.45 -19.66 -25.10
C ALA A 29 15.94 -18.22 -24.86
N TRP A 30 15.06 -17.40 -24.29
CA TRP A 30 15.40 -16.07 -23.80
C TRP A 30 15.98 -16.19 -22.40
N HIS A 31 17.11 -15.54 -22.17
CA HIS A 31 17.79 -15.52 -20.89
C HIS A 31 18.04 -14.09 -20.46
N ALA A 32 17.65 -13.73 -19.23
CA ALA A 32 17.97 -12.43 -18.64
C ALA A 32 19.49 -12.26 -18.49
N LYS A 33 20.00 -11.09 -18.89
CA LYS A 33 21.41 -10.69 -18.86
C LYS A 33 21.54 -9.28 -18.31
N VAL A 34 22.58 -9.06 -17.52
CA VAL A 34 23.04 -7.72 -17.17
C VAL A 34 24.02 -7.28 -18.25
N CYS A 35 23.68 -6.20 -18.95
CA CYS A 35 24.50 -5.68 -20.05
C CYS A 35 25.11 -4.33 -19.64
N THR A 36 26.44 -4.27 -19.61
CA THR A 36 27.19 -3.05 -19.30
C THR A 36 27.85 -2.49 -20.56
N VAL A 37 27.78 -1.18 -20.72
CA VAL A 37 28.45 -0.44 -21.78
C VAL A 37 29.28 0.67 -21.13
N ASP A 38 30.60 0.48 -21.11
CA ASP A 38 31.55 1.52 -20.71
C ASP A 38 32.03 2.29 -21.95
N ASN A 39 33.08 3.11 -21.81
CA ASN A 39 33.58 3.93 -22.92
C ASN A 39 34.17 3.12 -24.09
N GLU A 40 34.61 1.88 -23.86
CA GLU A 40 35.33 1.09 -24.87
C GLU A 40 34.68 -0.25 -25.16
N THR A 41 33.92 -0.80 -24.22
CA THR A 41 33.46 -2.19 -24.24
C THR A 41 31.97 -2.33 -23.96
N LEU A 42 31.37 -3.26 -24.70
CA LEU A 42 30.11 -3.89 -24.35
C LEU A 42 30.43 -5.20 -23.64
N THR A 43 29.84 -5.41 -22.47
CA THR A 43 29.93 -6.65 -21.70
C THR A 43 28.53 -7.16 -21.37
N VAL A 44 28.31 -8.45 -21.58
CA VAL A 44 27.04 -9.16 -21.35
C VAL A 44 27.31 -10.25 -20.33
N MET A 45 26.66 -10.15 -19.19
CA MET A 45 26.85 -11.04 -18.05
C MET A 45 25.57 -11.82 -17.76
N SER A 46 25.73 -13.07 -17.31
CA SER A 46 24.64 -13.77 -16.64
C SER A 46 24.38 -13.15 -15.27
N HIS A 47 23.19 -13.39 -14.71
CA HIS A 47 22.75 -12.84 -13.43
C HIS A 47 23.62 -13.27 -12.22
N ASP A 48 24.44 -14.30 -12.37
CA ASP A 48 25.45 -14.74 -11.38
C ASP A 48 26.81 -13.98 -11.52
N GLY A 49 26.87 -12.95 -12.37
CA GLY A 49 28.04 -12.12 -12.59
C GLY A 49 29.08 -12.68 -13.56
N ARG A 50 28.81 -13.83 -14.21
CA ARG A 50 29.74 -14.40 -15.19
C ARG A 50 29.63 -13.70 -16.54
N ILE A 51 30.76 -13.24 -17.08
CA ILE A 51 30.83 -12.66 -18.43
C ILE A 51 30.64 -13.75 -19.49
N GLU A 52 29.65 -13.60 -20.36
CA GLU A 52 29.32 -14.56 -21.42
C GLU A 52 29.64 -14.00 -22.82
N HIS A 53 29.51 -12.68 -22.98
CA HIS A 53 29.90 -11.97 -24.18
C HIS A 53 30.61 -10.68 -23.82
N THR A 54 31.63 -10.33 -24.59
CA THR A 54 32.27 -9.03 -24.52
C THR A 54 32.75 -8.65 -25.92
N GLY A 55 32.80 -7.35 -26.20
CA GLY A 55 33.27 -6.82 -27.48
C GLY A 55 33.61 -5.35 -27.36
N LYS A 56 34.61 -4.91 -28.12
CA LYS A 56 34.90 -3.47 -28.24
C LYS A 56 33.76 -2.77 -28.98
N LEU A 57 33.38 -1.58 -28.53
CA LEU A 57 32.30 -0.81 -29.13
C LEU A 57 32.57 -0.45 -30.60
N GLU A 58 33.83 -0.19 -30.96
CA GLU A 58 34.26 0.03 -32.36
C GLU A 58 33.97 -1.16 -33.29
N GLN A 59 33.79 -2.36 -32.71
CA GLN A 59 33.50 -3.61 -33.42
C GLN A 59 32.02 -3.97 -33.33
N CYS A 60 31.19 -3.14 -32.71
CA CYS A 60 29.76 -3.41 -32.53
C CYS A 60 28.93 -2.68 -33.58
N SER A 61 27.86 -3.32 -34.06
CA SER A 61 26.83 -2.67 -34.87
C SER A 61 25.45 -3.15 -34.44
N VAL A 62 24.45 -2.30 -34.60
CA VAL A 62 23.08 -2.56 -34.14
C VAL A 62 22.11 -2.62 -35.33
N ASP A 63 21.18 -3.55 -35.27
CA ASP A 63 20.07 -3.70 -36.21
C ASP A 63 18.73 -3.70 -35.46
N THR A 64 17.89 -2.73 -35.75
CA THR A 64 16.58 -2.51 -35.10
C THR A 64 15.40 -3.02 -35.92
N ALA A 65 15.62 -3.47 -37.16
CA ALA A 65 14.57 -3.93 -38.06
C ALA A 65 14.13 -5.38 -37.75
N ILE A 66 14.85 -6.08 -36.87
CA ILE A 66 14.60 -7.47 -36.53
C ILE A 66 13.54 -7.55 -35.44
N THR A 67 12.43 -8.19 -35.75
CA THR A 67 11.36 -8.55 -34.82
C THR A 67 11.45 -10.04 -34.45
N ALA A 68 11.17 -10.37 -33.19
CA ALA A 68 11.03 -11.76 -32.76
C ALA A 68 9.56 -12.05 -32.41
N PRO A 69 9.02 -13.25 -32.70
CA PRO A 69 7.67 -13.62 -32.30
C PRO A 69 7.52 -13.55 -30.77
N ASN A 70 6.46 -12.89 -30.29
CA ASN A 70 6.11 -12.77 -28.86
C ASN A 70 7.16 -12.06 -27.99
N ARG A 71 8.00 -11.20 -28.57
CA ARG A 71 8.91 -10.32 -27.83
C ARG A 71 8.88 -8.90 -28.40
N HIS A 72 8.92 -7.92 -27.52
CA HIS A 72 8.84 -6.50 -27.84
C HIS A 72 10.23 -5.85 -27.78
N PHE A 73 10.38 -4.70 -28.43
CA PHE A 73 11.63 -3.91 -28.37
C PHE A 73 12.89 -4.71 -28.72
N THR A 74 12.79 -5.60 -29.69
CA THR A 74 13.90 -6.46 -30.11
C THR A 74 14.91 -5.70 -30.96
N PHE A 75 16.17 -6.10 -30.86
CA PHE A 75 17.27 -5.58 -31.69
C PHE A 75 18.42 -6.58 -31.68
N VAL A 76 19.28 -6.52 -32.70
CA VAL A 76 20.47 -7.37 -32.77
C VAL A 76 21.71 -6.53 -32.62
N VAL A 77 22.58 -6.89 -31.67
CA VAL A 77 23.96 -6.41 -31.64
C VAL A 77 24.84 -7.42 -32.36
N ARG A 78 25.66 -6.96 -33.30
CA ARG A 78 26.67 -7.76 -33.99
C ARG A 78 28.05 -7.33 -33.51
N ILE A 79 28.78 -8.26 -32.91
CA ILE A 79 30.18 -8.07 -32.52
C ILE A 79 31.06 -8.64 -33.65
N HIS A 80 31.65 -7.75 -34.43
CA HIS A 80 32.55 -8.07 -35.54
C HIS A 80 33.88 -8.58 -35.03
N ARG A 81 34.42 -9.61 -35.68
CA ARG A 81 35.70 -10.22 -35.30
C ARG A 81 36.55 -10.37 -36.55
N LEU A 82 37.84 -10.06 -36.41
CA LEU A 82 38.80 -10.27 -37.49
C LEU A 82 38.79 -11.74 -37.92
N LEU A 83 38.57 -11.97 -39.22
CA LEU A 83 38.63 -13.28 -39.87
C LEU A 83 37.59 -14.31 -39.37
N LEU A 84 36.55 -13.88 -38.66
CA LEU A 84 35.46 -14.75 -38.18
C LEU A 84 34.08 -14.09 -38.42
N PRO A 85 33.01 -14.88 -38.61
CA PRO A 85 31.67 -14.33 -38.72
C PRO A 85 31.28 -13.56 -37.45
N PRO A 86 30.54 -12.44 -37.60
CA PRO A 86 30.16 -11.61 -36.47
C PRO A 86 29.27 -12.40 -35.51
N ARG A 87 29.51 -12.24 -34.21
CA ARG A 87 28.66 -12.83 -33.18
C ARG A 87 27.37 -12.02 -33.14
N LYS A 88 26.25 -12.62 -33.52
CA LYS A 88 24.93 -11.98 -33.50
C LYS A 88 24.27 -12.27 -32.16
N LEU A 89 23.91 -11.22 -31.44
CA LEU A 89 23.24 -11.26 -30.15
C LEU A 89 21.86 -10.63 -30.32
N LEU A 90 20.81 -11.45 -30.29
CA LEU A 90 19.43 -10.98 -30.41
C LEU A 90 18.91 -10.64 -29.02
N PHE A 91 18.70 -9.36 -28.78
CA PHE A 91 18.20 -8.83 -27.53
C PHE A 91 16.73 -8.45 -27.60
N SER A 92 16.08 -8.44 -26.43
CA SER A 92 14.79 -7.84 -26.14
C SER A 92 14.96 -6.94 -24.94
N ALA A 93 14.55 -5.67 -25.03
CA ALA A 93 14.46 -4.78 -23.88
C ALA A 93 13.06 -4.87 -23.26
N SER A 94 12.92 -4.44 -22.00
CA SER A 94 11.62 -4.38 -21.31
C SER A 94 10.76 -3.20 -21.76
N ASN A 95 11.35 -2.13 -22.31
CA ASN A 95 10.62 -1.02 -22.94
C ASN A 95 11.47 -0.32 -24.02
N ASN A 96 10.85 0.58 -24.79
CA ASN A 96 11.54 1.27 -25.89
C ASN A 96 12.62 2.26 -25.40
N VAL A 97 12.48 2.80 -24.18
CA VAL A 97 13.46 3.72 -23.60
C VAL A 97 14.79 3.01 -23.34
N ILE A 98 14.74 1.83 -22.72
CA ILE A 98 15.92 1.00 -22.42
C ILE A 98 16.59 0.55 -23.71
N ARG A 99 15.78 0.07 -24.68
CA ARG A 99 16.26 -0.25 -26.03
C ARG A 99 17.01 0.93 -26.64
N THR A 100 16.41 2.11 -26.65
CA THR A 100 16.99 3.30 -27.29
C THR A 100 18.26 3.75 -26.56
N LYS A 101 18.26 3.80 -25.23
CA LYS A 101 19.43 4.12 -24.39
C LYS A 101 20.59 3.16 -24.66
N PHE A 102 20.33 1.86 -24.64
CA PHE A 102 21.35 0.84 -24.86
C PHE A 102 21.92 0.89 -26.29
N ILE A 103 21.06 1.03 -27.29
CA ILE A 103 21.49 1.15 -28.69
C ILE A 103 22.35 2.40 -28.87
N ALA A 104 21.95 3.54 -28.29
CA ALA A 104 22.73 4.78 -28.35
C ALA A 104 24.10 4.59 -27.70
N ALA A 105 24.19 3.93 -26.55
CA ALA A 105 25.46 3.64 -25.89
C ALA A 105 26.36 2.73 -26.74
N VAL A 106 25.82 1.66 -27.33
CA VAL A 106 26.58 0.73 -28.18
C VAL A 106 27.05 1.39 -29.49
N THR A 107 26.26 2.32 -30.04
CA THR A 107 26.55 3.00 -31.32
C THR A 107 27.27 4.34 -31.18
N LYS A 108 27.63 4.75 -29.96
CA LYS A 108 28.29 6.03 -29.66
C LYS A 108 29.55 6.29 -30.50
N ASN A 109 30.29 5.23 -30.86
CA ASN A 109 31.50 5.32 -31.69
C ASN A 109 31.24 5.49 -33.20
N VAL A 110 30.03 5.20 -33.69
CA VAL A 110 29.67 5.35 -35.12
C VAL A 110 29.21 6.79 -35.42
N ALA A 111 28.81 7.54 -34.39
CA ALA A 111 28.34 8.92 -34.53
C ALA A 111 29.47 9.98 -34.53
N SER A 112 30.74 9.61 -34.35
CA SER A 112 31.84 10.59 -34.19
C SER A 112 32.26 11.33 -35.46
N GLU A 113 31.58 11.15 -36.60
CA GLU A 113 31.78 11.95 -37.82
C GLU A 113 30.75 13.09 -38.00
N ARG A 114 29.78 13.23 -37.09
CA ARG A 114 28.99 14.47 -37.00
C ARG A 114 29.23 15.05 -35.62
N GLY A 115 29.65 16.32 -35.58
CA GLY A 115 29.93 17.05 -34.34
C GLY A 115 28.77 16.93 -33.34
N PRO A 116 29.01 17.17 -32.04
CA PRO A 116 28.06 16.86 -30.99
C PRO A 116 26.72 17.53 -31.30
N SER A 117 25.74 16.76 -31.78
CA SER A 117 24.35 17.17 -31.61
C SER A 117 24.15 17.12 -30.10
N GLU A 118 23.89 18.26 -29.47
CA GLU A 118 23.44 18.33 -28.08
C GLU A 118 22.23 17.41 -27.94
N GLN A 119 22.48 16.16 -27.51
CA GLN A 119 21.41 15.26 -27.12
C GLN A 119 20.86 15.82 -25.82
N ARG A 120 19.63 16.36 -25.89
CA ARG A 120 18.90 16.89 -24.74
C ARG A 120 18.90 15.81 -23.65
N ARG A 121 19.51 16.11 -22.50
CA ARG A 121 19.38 15.26 -21.31
C ARG A 121 17.88 15.16 -20.98
N PRO A 122 17.34 13.94 -20.79
CA PRO A 122 15.94 13.81 -20.40
C PRO A 122 15.74 14.54 -19.08
N SER A 123 14.67 15.35 -19.04
CA SER A 123 14.25 16.05 -17.84
C SER A 123 13.92 15.06 -16.71
N THR A 124 13.98 15.52 -15.47
CA THR A 124 13.60 14.72 -14.29
C THR A 124 12.22 14.08 -14.46
N LEU A 125 11.25 14.82 -15.02
CA LEU A 125 9.91 14.30 -15.30
C LEU A 125 9.92 13.16 -16.33
N GLU A 126 10.65 13.30 -17.44
CA GLU A 126 10.79 12.24 -18.45
C GLU A 126 11.44 10.98 -17.87
N GLN A 127 12.31 11.12 -16.87
CA GLN A 127 12.89 9.98 -16.14
C GLN A 127 11.86 9.30 -15.23
N LEU A 128 11.13 10.08 -14.43
CA LEU A 128 10.07 9.59 -13.53
C LEU A 128 8.90 8.93 -14.28
N GLN A 129 8.58 9.40 -15.49
CA GLN A 129 7.53 8.83 -16.35
C GLN A 129 7.98 7.58 -17.12
N SER A 130 9.28 7.33 -17.26
CA SER A 130 9.80 6.27 -18.14
C SER A 130 9.26 4.88 -17.80
N VAL A 131 9.03 4.60 -16.52
CA VAL A 131 8.44 3.34 -16.07
C VAL A 131 6.95 3.27 -16.38
N ALA A 132 6.20 4.35 -16.16
CA ALA A 132 4.79 4.43 -16.52
C ALA A 132 4.57 4.17 -18.02
N ILE A 133 5.39 4.80 -18.87
CA ILE A 133 5.37 4.59 -20.32
C ILE A 133 5.63 3.11 -20.65
N GLY A 134 6.66 2.51 -20.05
CA GLY A 134 6.98 1.10 -20.28
C GLY A 134 5.86 0.14 -19.89
N ILE A 135 5.15 0.41 -18.78
CA ILE A 135 3.98 -0.37 -18.35
C ILE A 135 2.87 -0.26 -19.41
N LEU A 136 2.56 0.94 -19.88
CA LEU A 136 1.50 1.17 -20.87
C LEU A 136 1.83 0.54 -22.23
N GLU A 137 3.07 0.62 -22.67
CA GLU A 137 3.50 -0.02 -23.93
C GLU A 137 3.36 -1.56 -23.88
N ASN A 138 3.54 -2.17 -22.69
CA ASN A 138 3.43 -3.61 -22.50
C ASN A 138 2.01 -4.09 -22.18
N ALA A 139 1.10 -3.21 -21.76
CA ALA A 139 -0.26 -3.56 -21.33
C ALA A 139 -1.06 -4.35 -22.40
N ALA A 140 -0.80 -4.12 -23.69
CA ALA A 140 -1.48 -4.82 -24.79
C ALA A 140 -1.15 -6.32 -24.88
N ALA A 141 -0.03 -6.77 -24.33
CA ALA A 141 0.39 -8.17 -24.36
C ALA A 141 -0.45 -9.06 -23.43
N ASP A 142 -0.95 -8.51 -22.32
CA ASP A 142 -1.59 -9.25 -21.23
C ASP A 142 -3.12 -9.21 -21.23
N ALA A 143 -3.71 -8.42 -22.12
CA ALA A 143 -5.16 -8.15 -22.21
C ALA A 143 -6.04 -9.41 -22.33
N LYS A 144 -5.46 -10.59 -22.60
CA LYS A 144 -6.20 -11.86 -22.67
C LYS A 144 -6.36 -12.58 -21.33
N SER A 145 -5.63 -12.20 -20.27
CA SER A 145 -5.56 -12.95 -19.00
C SER A 145 -5.99 -12.17 -17.75
N VAL A 146 -6.08 -10.85 -17.86
CA VAL A 146 -6.46 -9.91 -16.79
C VAL A 146 -7.82 -9.29 -17.15
N ILE A 147 -8.73 -9.25 -16.18
CA ILE A 147 -10.03 -8.61 -16.35
C ILE A 147 -9.83 -7.09 -16.09
N PRO A 148 -10.21 -6.22 -17.04
CA PRO A 148 -10.06 -4.78 -16.83
C PRO A 148 -11.09 -4.23 -15.82
N CYS A 149 -10.72 -3.20 -15.08
CA CYS A 149 -11.64 -2.50 -14.18
C CYS A 149 -12.42 -1.41 -14.93
N ASP A 150 -13.49 -0.90 -14.31
CA ASP A 150 -14.32 0.20 -14.85
C ASP A 150 -13.91 1.58 -14.31
N ILE A 151 -12.69 1.70 -13.76
CA ILE A 151 -12.12 2.96 -13.27
C ILE A 151 -11.30 3.65 -14.37
N SER A 152 -11.58 4.93 -14.57
CA SER A 152 -10.89 5.80 -15.52
C SER A 152 -9.80 6.65 -14.85
N VAL A 153 -8.84 7.13 -15.66
CA VAL A 153 -7.81 8.10 -15.22
C VAL A 153 -8.45 9.33 -14.55
N GLU A 154 -9.56 9.83 -15.10
CA GLU A 154 -10.29 10.98 -14.54
C GLU A 154 -10.80 10.72 -13.12
N GLN A 155 -11.34 9.52 -12.86
CA GLN A 155 -11.83 9.15 -11.54
C GLN A 155 -10.69 9.04 -10.52
N VAL A 156 -9.54 8.47 -10.92
CA VAL A 156 -8.36 8.39 -10.05
C VAL A 156 -7.80 9.78 -9.76
N HIS A 157 -7.74 10.64 -10.77
CA HIS A 157 -7.32 12.03 -10.59
C HIS A 157 -8.25 12.81 -9.66
N GLN A 158 -9.58 12.65 -9.81
CA GLN A 158 -10.56 13.28 -8.94
C GLN A 158 -10.39 12.82 -7.48
N HIS A 159 -10.20 11.52 -7.26
CA HIS A 159 -9.94 11.00 -5.91
C HIS A 159 -8.61 11.52 -5.34
N LEU A 160 -7.56 11.62 -6.17
CA LEU A 160 -6.29 12.21 -5.78
C LEU A 160 -6.44 13.68 -5.35
N CYS A 161 -7.27 14.48 -6.03
CA CYS A 161 -7.61 15.85 -5.62
C CYS A 161 -8.28 15.90 -4.24
N GLU A 162 -9.15 14.95 -3.92
CA GLU A 162 -9.78 14.84 -2.60
C GLU A 162 -8.74 14.54 -1.51
N LEU A 163 -7.85 13.58 -1.76
CA LEU A 163 -6.75 13.25 -0.84
C LEU A 163 -5.79 14.44 -0.67
N LYS A 164 -5.54 15.22 -1.73
CA LYS A 164 -4.74 16.44 -1.67
C LYS A 164 -5.39 17.51 -0.78
N ALA A 165 -6.71 17.67 -0.83
CA ALA A 165 -7.41 18.57 0.06
C ALA A 165 -7.24 18.15 1.54
N THR A 166 -7.32 16.85 1.84
CA THR A 166 -7.03 16.33 3.19
C THR A 166 -5.58 16.56 3.60
N PHE A 167 -4.63 16.37 2.68
CA PHE A 167 -3.20 16.65 2.92
C PHE A 167 -2.97 18.13 3.26
N ASP A 168 -3.61 19.05 2.55
CA ASP A 168 -3.49 20.49 2.80
C ASP A 168 -4.07 20.90 4.16
N ILE A 169 -5.17 20.27 4.57
CA ILE A 169 -5.73 20.45 5.92
C ILE A 169 -4.73 19.97 6.98
N MET A 170 -4.15 18.78 6.79
CA MET A 170 -3.16 18.23 7.70
C MET A 170 -1.94 19.15 7.82
N ALA A 171 -1.45 19.70 6.71
CA ALA A 171 -0.32 20.62 6.67
C ALA A 171 -0.63 22.00 7.30
N ALA A 172 -1.89 22.43 7.25
CA ALA A 172 -2.34 23.69 7.84
C ALA A 172 -2.60 23.62 9.34
N CYS A 173 -2.88 22.44 9.89
CA CYS A 173 -3.13 22.26 11.32
C CYS A 173 -1.86 22.49 12.16
N THR A 174 -2.02 23.25 13.24
CA THR A 174 -0.91 23.61 14.14
C THR A 174 -0.65 22.59 15.25
N SER A 175 -1.57 21.63 15.43
CA SER A 175 -1.50 20.56 16.42
C SER A 175 -2.33 19.35 16.01
N ALA A 176 -2.02 18.19 16.58
CA ALA A 176 -2.79 16.97 16.34
C ALA A 176 -4.21 17.06 16.92
N GLU A 177 -4.40 17.83 18.00
CA GLU A 177 -5.72 18.12 18.58
C GLU A 177 -6.60 18.94 17.64
N GLU A 178 -6.03 19.91 16.92
CA GLU A 178 -6.76 20.69 15.91
C GLU A 178 -7.25 19.78 14.77
N LEU A 179 -6.36 18.92 14.24
CA LEU A 179 -6.71 17.94 13.21
C LEU A 179 -7.79 16.97 13.71
N TYR A 180 -7.65 16.49 14.96
CA TYR A 180 -8.63 15.64 15.61
C TYR A 180 -10.01 16.31 15.72
N ALA A 181 -10.07 17.60 16.08
CA ALA A 181 -11.32 18.34 16.12
C ALA A 181 -12.00 18.40 14.74
N ARG A 182 -11.25 18.66 13.67
CA ARG A 182 -11.80 18.66 12.30
C ARG A 182 -12.31 17.28 11.89
N PHE A 183 -11.60 16.21 12.21
CA PHE A 183 -12.05 14.85 11.95
C PHE A 183 -13.30 14.47 12.76
N LEU A 184 -13.45 14.96 13.98
CA LEU A 184 -14.72 14.83 14.71
C LEU A 184 -15.86 15.59 14.02
N ASP A 185 -15.60 16.77 13.46
CA ASP A 185 -16.61 17.56 12.74
C ASP A 185 -17.04 16.88 11.44
N GLU A 186 -16.10 16.32 10.68
CA GLU A 186 -16.39 15.57 9.46
C GLU A 186 -17.17 14.28 9.74
N GLU A 187 -16.75 13.51 10.75
CA GLU A 187 -17.50 12.33 11.19
C GLU A 187 -18.91 12.69 11.68
N HIS A 188 -19.05 13.81 12.38
CA HIS A 188 -20.34 14.27 12.88
C HIS A 188 -21.28 14.65 11.72
N ALA A 189 -20.78 15.40 10.73
CA ALA A 189 -21.55 15.74 9.54
C ALA A 189 -22.03 14.48 8.80
N TYR A 190 -21.14 13.51 8.58
CA TYR A 190 -21.47 12.27 7.86
C TYR A 190 -22.38 11.31 8.65
N SER A 191 -22.29 11.33 9.98
CA SER A 191 -23.20 10.58 10.84
C SER A 191 -24.63 11.13 10.77
N ASN A 192 -24.77 12.46 10.69
CA ASN A 192 -26.07 13.13 10.61
C ASN A 192 -26.68 13.10 9.20
N ASP A 193 -25.86 13.09 8.16
CA ASP A 193 -26.31 13.06 6.77
C ASP A 193 -25.48 12.08 5.94
N ALA A 194 -26.13 10.99 5.51
CA ALA A 194 -25.54 9.93 4.70
C ALA A 194 -25.08 10.38 3.31
N SER A 195 -25.58 11.51 2.82
CA SER A 195 -25.20 12.10 1.54
C SER A 195 -23.97 13.02 1.63
N THR A 196 -23.49 13.29 2.85
CA THR A 196 -22.27 14.08 3.06
C THR A 196 -21.08 13.40 2.39
N VAL A 197 -20.42 14.13 1.49
CA VAL A 197 -19.16 13.73 0.85
C VAL A 197 -18.02 14.49 1.52
N ASN A 198 -17.28 13.80 2.38
CA ASN A 198 -16.09 14.29 3.09
C ASN A 198 -15.12 13.14 3.37
N TYR A 199 -14.00 13.41 4.05
CA TYR A 199 -12.98 12.39 4.28
C TYR A 199 -13.48 11.22 5.14
N ALA A 200 -14.35 11.48 6.12
CA ALA A 200 -14.99 10.43 6.91
C ALA A 200 -15.84 9.48 6.03
N SER A 201 -16.60 10.04 5.08
CA SER A 201 -17.38 9.24 4.12
C SER A 201 -16.50 8.44 3.17
N THR A 202 -15.35 9.00 2.76
CA THR A 202 -14.36 8.33 1.91
C THR A 202 -13.76 7.14 2.65
N VAL A 203 -13.24 7.36 3.87
CA VAL A 203 -12.68 6.30 4.72
C VAL A 203 -13.70 5.20 5.01
N HIS A 204 -14.98 5.54 5.20
CA HIS A 204 -16.01 4.51 5.37
C HIS A 204 -16.13 3.61 4.13
N GLN A 205 -16.09 4.18 2.93
CA GLN A 205 -16.16 3.45 1.66
C GLN A 205 -14.92 2.60 1.40
N LEU A 206 -13.76 3.02 1.93
CA LEU A 206 -12.53 2.23 1.91
C LEU A 206 -12.64 0.95 2.75
N HIS A 207 -13.74 0.70 3.47
CA HIS A 207 -14.01 -0.61 4.09
C HIS A 207 -15.27 -1.24 3.48
N PRO A 208 -15.20 -1.80 2.26
CA PRO A 208 -16.37 -2.20 1.48
C PRO A 208 -17.34 -3.14 2.18
N ASN A 209 -16.85 -4.06 3.04
CA ASN A 209 -17.72 -4.95 3.80
C ASN A 209 -18.48 -4.20 4.91
N LYS A 210 -17.78 -3.34 5.66
CA LYS A 210 -18.38 -2.53 6.72
C LYS A 210 -19.36 -1.52 6.13
N PHE A 211 -18.97 -0.84 5.06
CA PHE A 211 -19.83 0.08 4.31
C PHE A 211 -21.14 -0.58 3.85
N ALA A 212 -21.06 -1.80 3.32
CA ALA A 212 -22.25 -2.56 2.92
C ALA A 212 -23.13 -2.95 4.11
N ALA A 213 -22.53 -3.36 5.24
CA ALA A 213 -23.24 -3.79 6.44
C ALA A 213 -23.90 -2.61 7.19
N ASP A 214 -23.31 -1.42 7.12
CA ASP A 214 -23.73 -0.25 7.89
C ASP A 214 -24.90 0.51 7.27
N LYS A 215 -25.31 0.18 6.02
CA LYS A 215 -26.55 0.71 5.40
C LYS A 215 -27.79 0.52 6.30
N GLY A 216 -27.84 -0.54 7.11
CA GLY A 216 -28.93 -0.83 8.04
C GLY A 216 -28.80 -0.25 9.45
N ARG A 217 -27.67 0.41 9.79
CA ARG A 217 -27.37 0.85 11.16
C ARG A 217 -27.76 2.30 11.49
N ARG A 218 -28.17 3.10 10.50
CA ARG A 218 -28.40 4.55 10.62
C ARG A 218 -29.70 4.97 11.34
N SER A 219 -30.29 4.12 12.20
CA SER A 219 -31.62 4.38 12.77
C SER A 219 -31.67 5.47 13.85
N THR A 220 -30.52 5.82 14.45
CA THR A 220 -30.39 6.90 15.44
C THR A 220 -29.00 7.53 15.32
N PRO A 221 -28.84 8.67 14.64
CA PRO A 221 -27.53 9.27 14.43
C PRO A 221 -27.00 9.78 15.78
N LEU A 222 -25.94 9.14 16.25
CA LEU A 222 -25.12 9.60 17.35
C LEU A 222 -23.69 9.55 16.84
N SER A 223 -22.96 10.65 16.96
CA SER A 223 -21.63 10.78 16.39
C SER A 223 -20.55 10.64 17.46
N LEU A 224 -19.34 10.23 17.06
CA LEU A 224 -18.20 10.14 17.98
C LEU A 224 -17.92 11.48 18.65
N LYS A 225 -18.10 12.61 17.95
CA LYS A 225 -17.98 13.96 18.52
C LYS A 225 -18.83 14.15 19.78
N GLU A 226 -20.09 13.75 19.74
CA GLU A 226 -21.01 13.91 20.87
C GLU A 226 -20.65 12.96 22.03
N ARG A 227 -20.12 11.77 21.69
CA ARG A 227 -19.76 10.74 22.68
C ARG A 227 -18.48 11.07 23.43
N VAL A 228 -17.38 11.27 22.71
CA VAL A 228 -16.03 11.37 23.31
C VAL A 228 -15.78 12.70 24.04
N GLN A 229 -16.72 13.65 23.92
CA GLN A 229 -16.67 14.94 24.59
C GLN A 229 -17.37 14.95 25.97
N HIS A 230 -17.91 13.82 26.43
CA HIS A 230 -18.58 13.73 27.72
C HIS A 230 -18.10 12.52 28.53
N CYS A 231 -18.10 12.67 29.86
CA CYS A 231 -17.74 11.59 30.77
C CYS A 231 -18.74 10.42 30.66
N PRO A 232 -18.29 9.18 30.37
CA PRO A 232 -19.18 8.03 30.22
C PRO A 232 -19.61 7.41 31.56
N HIS A 233 -19.06 7.86 32.69
CA HIS A 233 -19.51 7.40 34.01
C HIS A 233 -20.97 7.81 34.25
N LEU A 234 -21.80 6.82 34.56
CA LEU A 234 -23.24 6.99 34.75
C LEU A 234 -23.53 8.09 35.79
N GLY A 235 -24.34 9.08 35.40
CA GLY A 235 -24.71 10.21 36.25
C GLY A 235 -23.70 11.36 36.34
N CYS A 236 -22.55 11.27 35.66
CA CYS A 236 -21.57 12.36 35.61
C CYS A 236 -21.76 13.27 34.38
N SER A 237 -21.63 12.71 33.17
CA SER A 237 -21.73 13.43 31.88
C SER A 237 -20.93 14.72 31.76
N ALA A 238 -19.90 14.91 32.59
CA ALA A 238 -19.10 16.12 32.61
C ALA A 238 -18.40 16.34 31.25
N PRO A 239 -18.37 17.57 30.73
CA PRO A 239 -17.68 17.84 29.47
C PRO A 239 -16.17 17.56 29.60
N LEU A 240 -15.63 16.92 28.57
CA LEU A 240 -14.21 16.61 28.44
C LEU A 240 -13.57 17.62 27.49
N LYS A 241 -12.46 18.22 27.92
CA LYS A 241 -11.63 19.07 27.04
C LYS A 241 -11.12 18.25 25.85
N LEU A 242 -10.96 18.91 24.71
CA LEU A 242 -10.49 18.30 23.46
C LEU A 242 -9.19 17.49 23.63
N GLU A 243 -8.22 18.03 24.36
CA GLU A 243 -6.95 17.35 24.70
C GLU A 243 -7.18 15.98 25.39
N LYS A 244 -8.11 15.92 26.34
CA LYS A 244 -8.44 14.67 27.03
C LYS A 244 -9.16 13.69 26.10
N ALA A 245 -10.07 14.19 25.27
CA ALA A 245 -10.76 13.40 24.26
C ALA A 245 -9.77 12.82 23.23
N TYR A 246 -8.80 13.61 22.76
CA TYR A 246 -7.74 13.16 21.85
C TYR A 246 -6.87 12.07 22.50
N LYS A 247 -6.40 12.29 23.73
CA LYS A 247 -5.59 11.31 24.48
C LYS A 247 -6.30 9.97 24.66
N LEU A 248 -7.58 9.98 25.05
CA LEU A 248 -8.32 8.73 25.26
C LEU A 248 -8.75 8.07 23.94
N HIS A 249 -9.11 8.87 22.94
CA HIS A 249 -9.70 8.36 21.70
C HIS A 249 -8.63 7.91 20.72
N ILE A 250 -7.61 8.73 20.45
CA ILE A 250 -6.59 8.43 19.43
C ILE A 250 -5.39 7.72 20.06
N LEU A 251 -4.86 8.26 21.17
CA LEU A 251 -3.66 7.70 21.81
C LEU A 251 -3.95 6.52 22.75
N ASN A 252 -5.24 6.20 22.94
CA ASN A 252 -5.71 5.11 23.81
C ASN A 252 -5.19 5.22 25.27
N LEU A 253 -5.00 6.46 25.76
CA LEU A 253 -4.51 6.75 27.10
C LEU A 253 -5.65 6.91 28.11
N THR A 254 -5.40 6.58 29.37
CA THR A 254 -6.34 6.83 30.45
C THR A 254 -6.33 8.31 30.85
N VAL A 255 -7.51 8.93 30.95
CA VAL A 255 -7.70 10.29 31.47
C VAL A 255 -8.61 10.28 32.70
N LYS A 256 -8.50 11.28 33.58
CA LYS A 256 -9.42 11.44 34.73
C LYS A 256 -10.49 12.47 34.46
N CYS A 257 -11.73 12.14 34.81
CA CYS A 257 -12.84 13.10 34.84
C CYS A 257 -12.57 14.18 35.89
N SER A 258 -12.81 15.45 35.55
CA SER A 258 -12.68 16.55 36.52
C SER A 258 -13.80 16.62 37.55
N GLN A 259 -14.91 15.92 37.33
CA GLN A 259 -16.09 15.97 38.21
C GLN A 259 -16.20 14.70 39.08
N CYS A 260 -16.30 13.50 38.47
CA CYS A 260 -16.43 12.27 39.25
C CYS A 260 -15.09 11.63 39.65
N ASN A 261 -13.95 12.19 39.17
CA ASN A 261 -12.60 11.62 39.35
C ASN A 261 -12.42 10.19 38.80
N GLY A 262 -13.43 9.64 38.12
CA GLY A 262 -13.36 8.35 37.46
C GLY A 262 -12.34 8.37 36.32
N ALA A 263 -11.64 7.26 36.15
CA ALA A 263 -10.75 7.04 35.02
C ALA A 263 -11.59 6.73 33.78
N ILE A 264 -11.16 7.25 32.64
CA ILE A 264 -11.85 7.14 31.35
C ILE A 264 -10.82 6.66 30.33
N MET A 265 -11.15 5.56 29.68
CA MET A 265 -10.44 4.97 28.54
C MET A 265 -11.43 4.82 27.39
N TYR A 266 -10.94 4.55 26.18
CA TYR A 266 -11.80 4.23 25.03
C TYR A 266 -12.83 3.14 25.36
N ASP A 267 -12.37 2.07 25.99
CA ASP A 267 -13.21 0.93 26.39
C ASP A 267 -14.19 1.25 27.53
N THR A 268 -13.96 2.32 28.31
CA THR A 268 -14.91 2.75 29.35
C THR A 268 -16.24 3.16 28.75
N PHE A 269 -16.25 3.74 27.54
CA PHE A 269 -17.48 4.06 26.82
C PHE A 269 -18.24 2.80 26.38
N LYS A 270 -17.53 1.78 25.87
CA LYS A 270 -18.16 0.49 25.52
C LYS A 270 -18.74 -0.22 26.74
N LEU A 271 -18.06 -0.12 27.87
CA LEU A 271 -18.56 -0.61 29.15
C LEU A 271 -19.82 0.16 29.59
N ALA A 272 -19.84 1.48 29.41
CA ALA A 272 -21.03 2.31 29.67
C ALA A 272 -22.22 1.85 28.82
N ASP A 273 -22.00 1.60 27.53
CA ASP A 273 -23.03 1.12 26.60
C ASP A 273 -23.57 -0.23 27.00
N LEU A 274 -22.69 -1.16 27.40
CA LEU A 274 -23.08 -2.46 27.91
C LEU A 274 -24.02 -2.33 29.12
N ILE A 275 -23.64 -1.49 30.09
CA ILE A 275 -24.41 -1.29 31.32
C ILE A 275 -25.77 -0.64 31.00
N ALA A 276 -25.78 0.36 30.11
CA ALA A 276 -27.00 1.06 29.72
C ALA A 276 -27.96 0.16 28.91
N ALA A 277 -27.44 -0.64 27.99
CA ALA A 277 -28.24 -1.56 27.17
C ALA A 277 -28.77 -2.75 27.98
N HIS A 278 -28.06 -3.16 29.03
CA HIS A 278 -28.38 -4.37 29.78
C HIS A 278 -28.27 -4.17 31.30
N PRO A 279 -29.09 -3.30 31.92
CA PRO A 279 -29.07 -3.12 33.38
C PRO A 279 -29.32 -4.43 34.14
N THR A 280 -30.11 -5.33 33.53
CA THR A 280 -30.33 -6.71 33.98
C THR A 280 -30.31 -7.66 32.79
N PHE A 281 -29.86 -8.91 33.01
CA PHE A 281 -29.92 -9.97 32.03
C PHE A 281 -30.93 -11.07 32.41
N PRO A 282 -31.88 -11.41 31.53
CA PRO A 282 -32.74 -12.57 31.74
C PRO A 282 -31.97 -13.87 31.46
N MET A 283 -32.13 -14.85 32.34
CA MET A 283 -31.65 -16.22 32.10
C MET A 283 -32.68 -17.23 32.60
N THR A 284 -33.07 -18.17 31.73
CA THR A 284 -33.85 -19.33 32.12
C THR A 284 -32.98 -20.30 32.92
N LEU A 285 -33.36 -20.49 34.17
CA LEU A 285 -32.78 -21.42 35.12
C LEU A 285 -33.15 -22.85 34.75
N ALA A 286 -32.40 -23.78 35.28
CA ALA A 286 -32.69 -25.21 35.20
C ALA A 286 -34.05 -25.63 35.76
N THR A 287 -34.65 -24.83 36.64
CA THR A 287 -36.01 -25.04 37.17
C THR A 287 -37.09 -24.71 36.12
N GLY A 288 -36.72 -24.08 35.00
CA GLY A 288 -37.64 -23.55 33.99
C GLY A 288 -38.04 -22.10 34.23
N GLU A 289 -37.72 -21.53 35.39
CA GLU A 289 -38.00 -20.13 35.74
C GLU A 289 -37.01 -19.18 35.06
N THR A 290 -37.48 -18.00 34.64
CA THR A 290 -36.59 -16.94 34.13
C THR A 290 -36.24 -15.98 35.26
N ALA A 291 -34.95 -15.90 35.59
CA ALA A 291 -34.43 -14.97 36.58
C ALA A 291 -33.72 -13.78 35.92
N GLN A 292 -33.77 -12.61 36.56
CA GLN A 292 -33.09 -11.39 36.12
C GLN A 292 -31.83 -11.18 36.95
N PHE A 293 -30.68 -11.04 36.28
CA PHE A 293 -29.38 -10.85 36.93
C PHE A 293 -28.89 -9.42 36.70
N PRO A 294 -28.75 -8.58 37.75
CA PRO A 294 -28.29 -7.21 37.58
C PRO A 294 -26.82 -7.15 37.18
N LEU A 295 -26.47 -6.19 36.32
CA LEU A 295 -25.08 -5.82 36.10
C LEU A 295 -24.55 -4.97 37.27
N PRO A 296 -23.25 -5.06 37.61
CA PRO A 296 -22.63 -4.16 38.55
C PRO A 296 -22.61 -2.74 38.00
N ALA A 297 -22.46 -1.76 38.90
CA ALA A 297 -22.11 -0.41 38.49
C ALA A 297 -20.72 -0.37 37.84
N MET A 298 -20.48 0.67 37.04
CA MET A 298 -19.18 0.92 36.45
C MET A 298 -18.12 1.17 37.54
N PRO A 299 -16.97 0.47 37.52
CA PRO A 299 -15.89 0.72 38.48
C PRO A 299 -15.27 2.10 38.25
N LEU A 300 -14.79 2.75 39.30
CA LEU A 300 -14.15 4.08 39.20
C LEU A 300 -12.91 4.10 38.31
N ASP A 301 -12.21 2.97 38.16
CA ASP A 301 -11.07 2.83 37.24
C ASP A 301 -11.49 2.61 35.77
N GLY A 302 -12.79 2.43 35.51
CA GLY A 302 -13.34 2.29 34.16
C GLY A 302 -12.89 1.04 33.40
N THR A 303 -12.30 0.04 34.06
CA THR A 303 -11.71 -1.14 33.41
C THR A 303 -12.66 -2.33 33.34
N TRP A 304 -12.56 -3.10 32.25
CA TRP A 304 -13.24 -4.39 32.10
C TRP A 304 -12.85 -5.38 33.21
N SER A 305 -11.57 -5.41 33.61
CA SER A 305 -11.06 -6.33 34.64
C SER A 305 -11.72 -6.10 36.00
N SER A 306 -11.79 -4.84 36.46
CA SER A 306 -12.44 -4.51 37.73
C SER A 306 -13.95 -4.73 37.68
N PHE A 307 -14.58 -4.44 36.54
CA PHE A 307 -16.00 -4.72 36.33
C PHE A 307 -16.29 -6.23 36.40
N LEU A 308 -15.48 -7.06 35.74
CA LEU A 308 -15.56 -8.53 35.79
C LEU A 308 -15.38 -9.05 37.21
N ALA A 309 -14.38 -8.55 37.95
CA ALA A 309 -14.15 -8.95 39.33
C ALA A 309 -15.35 -8.64 40.24
N ASN A 310 -15.96 -7.46 40.08
CA ASN A 310 -17.17 -7.07 40.81
C ASN A 310 -18.35 -7.98 40.46
N TYR A 311 -18.53 -8.30 39.18
CA TYR A 311 -19.58 -9.20 38.73
C TYR A 311 -19.41 -10.62 39.29
N TYR A 312 -18.21 -11.19 39.18
CA TYR A 312 -17.95 -12.53 39.72
C TYR A 312 -18.07 -12.59 41.24
N THR A 313 -17.73 -11.51 41.95
CA THR A 313 -17.99 -11.40 43.38
C THR A 313 -19.49 -11.43 43.68
N ALA A 314 -20.31 -10.71 42.90
CA ALA A 314 -21.77 -10.73 43.04
C ALA A 314 -22.37 -12.12 42.77
N ILE A 315 -21.94 -12.80 41.69
CA ILE A 315 -22.37 -14.17 41.40
C ILE A 315 -21.97 -15.12 42.53
N THR A 316 -20.74 -15.03 43.04
CA THR A 316 -20.24 -15.93 44.08
C THR A 316 -21.06 -15.79 45.37
N LYS A 317 -21.52 -14.58 45.70
CA LYS A 317 -22.45 -14.34 46.82
C LYS A 317 -23.83 -14.94 46.59
N ALA A 318 -24.32 -14.95 45.34
CA ALA A 318 -25.58 -15.58 44.95
C ALA A 318 -25.47 -17.10 44.70
N ALA A 319 -24.26 -17.65 44.59
CA ALA A 319 -24.03 -19.05 44.25
C ALA A 319 -24.70 -20.07 45.19
N PRO A 320 -24.77 -19.87 46.53
CA PRO A 320 -25.43 -20.82 47.43
C PRO A 320 -26.93 -21.01 47.16
N THR A 321 -27.58 -20.08 46.47
CA THR A 321 -29.01 -20.13 46.14
C THR A 321 -29.28 -20.64 44.72
N MET A 322 -28.24 -21.03 43.97
CA MET A 322 -28.34 -21.42 42.55
C MET A 322 -27.71 -22.79 42.28
N LEU A 323 -28.18 -23.50 41.26
CA LEU A 323 -27.56 -24.75 40.81
C LEU A 323 -26.24 -24.46 40.08
N ALA A 324 -25.24 -25.32 40.24
CA ALA A 324 -23.92 -25.17 39.61
C ALA A 324 -23.97 -25.03 38.07
N LYS A 325 -24.94 -25.69 37.42
CA LYS A 325 -25.19 -25.56 35.97
C LYS A 325 -25.67 -24.16 35.57
N ASP A 326 -26.50 -23.52 36.39
CA ASP A 326 -27.00 -22.16 36.14
C ASP A 326 -25.88 -21.14 36.33
N ILE A 327 -25.00 -21.34 37.31
CA ILE A 327 -23.80 -20.51 37.49
C ILE A 327 -22.87 -20.59 36.27
N LYS A 328 -22.60 -21.81 35.76
CA LYS A 328 -21.78 -22.00 34.55
C LYS A 328 -22.42 -21.33 33.33
N LYS A 329 -23.74 -21.48 33.16
CA LYS A 329 -24.49 -20.86 32.07
C LYS A 329 -24.43 -19.32 32.14
N LEU A 330 -24.61 -18.75 33.34
CA LEU A 330 -24.53 -17.31 33.57
C LEU A 330 -23.15 -16.74 33.22
N ARG A 331 -22.07 -17.41 33.65
CA ARG A 331 -20.69 -17.04 33.31
C ARG A 331 -20.45 -17.05 31.80
N SER A 332 -20.84 -18.13 31.11
CA SER A 332 -20.68 -18.21 29.65
C SER A 332 -21.47 -17.13 28.92
N LEU A 333 -22.67 -16.82 29.38
CA LEU A 333 -23.51 -15.78 28.80
C LEU A 333 -22.86 -14.40 28.96
N ILE A 334 -22.44 -14.04 30.18
CA ILE A 334 -21.83 -12.72 30.42
C ILE A 334 -20.55 -12.55 29.62
N GLU A 335 -19.70 -13.58 29.58
CA GLU A 335 -18.45 -13.51 28.85
C GLU A 335 -18.70 -13.32 27.35
N GLY A 336 -19.74 -13.95 26.80
CA GLY A 336 -20.16 -13.74 25.42
C GLY A 336 -20.60 -12.30 25.14
N VAL A 337 -21.47 -11.75 25.99
CA VAL A 337 -21.95 -10.37 25.86
C VAL A 337 -20.80 -9.37 26.01
N MET A 338 -19.91 -9.60 26.96
CA MET A 338 -18.77 -8.71 27.22
C MET A 338 -17.74 -8.76 26.09
N ARG A 339 -17.44 -9.95 25.53
CA ARG A 339 -16.59 -10.05 24.34
C ARG A 339 -17.20 -9.30 23.16
N ALA A 340 -18.51 -9.40 22.96
CA ALA A 340 -19.22 -8.68 21.91
C ALA A 340 -19.14 -7.15 22.13
N ALA A 341 -19.39 -6.68 23.36
CA ALA A 341 -19.31 -5.25 23.70
C ALA A 341 -17.87 -4.70 23.62
N ALA A 342 -16.86 -5.44 24.06
CA ALA A 342 -15.46 -5.01 23.95
C ALA A 342 -15.01 -4.90 22.48
N SER A 343 -15.57 -5.74 21.60
CA SER A 343 -15.23 -5.78 20.17
C SER A 343 -16.07 -4.82 19.33
N SER A 344 -17.06 -4.14 19.89
CA SER A 344 -17.91 -3.21 19.13
C SER A 344 -17.18 -1.90 18.84
N SER A 345 -17.58 -1.24 17.75
CA SER A 345 -17.22 0.15 17.49
C SER A 345 -17.81 1.06 18.57
N LEU A 346 -17.10 2.14 18.91
CA LEU A 346 -17.67 3.20 19.74
C LEU A 346 -18.66 4.06 18.95
N ASN A 347 -18.52 4.11 17.63
CA ASN A 347 -19.49 4.76 16.78
C ASN A 347 -20.78 3.93 16.74
N PRO A 348 -21.93 4.48 17.17
CA PRO A 348 -23.20 3.75 17.15
C PRO A 348 -23.82 3.72 15.74
N THR A 349 -23.45 4.67 14.87
CA THR A 349 -23.93 4.78 13.49
C THR A 349 -23.20 3.82 12.55
N PHE A 350 -21.91 3.58 12.81
CA PHE A 350 -21.04 2.76 11.96
C PHE A 350 -20.32 1.66 12.75
N SER A 351 -20.14 0.50 12.14
CA SER A 351 -19.32 -0.60 12.67
C SER A 351 -17.82 -0.28 12.73
N LEU A 352 -17.43 0.89 12.22
CA LEU A 352 -16.07 1.42 12.22
C LEU A 352 -15.99 2.71 13.03
N ASP A 353 -14.90 2.86 13.78
CA ASP A 353 -14.49 4.15 14.30
C ASP A 353 -13.86 4.97 13.17
N LEU A 354 -14.67 5.81 12.52
CA LEU A 354 -14.26 6.59 11.35
C LEU A 354 -13.15 7.60 11.68
N VAL A 355 -13.10 8.13 12.90
CA VAL A 355 -12.05 9.09 13.29
C VAL A 355 -10.70 8.38 13.41
N ARG A 356 -10.65 7.23 14.09
CA ARG A 356 -9.44 6.39 14.10
C ARG A 356 -9.08 5.91 12.69
N GLY A 357 -10.07 5.63 11.83
CA GLY A 357 -9.87 5.29 10.42
C GLY A 357 -9.18 6.41 9.65
N MET A 358 -9.68 7.64 9.75
CA MET A 358 -9.08 8.83 9.13
C MET A 358 -7.62 9.04 9.55
N PHE A 359 -7.28 8.81 10.83
CA PHE A 359 -5.90 8.85 11.31
C PHE A 359 -5.00 7.76 10.72
N ARG A 360 -5.50 6.52 10.55
CA ARG A 360 -4.70 5.42 9.96
C ARG A 360 -4.33 5.68 8.50
N GLN A 361 -5.20 6.38 7.77
CA GLN A 361 -5.00 6.72 6.36
C GLN A 361 -4.09 7.94 6.13
N LEU A 362 -3.65 8.65 7.18
CA LEU A 362 -2.82 9.86 7.04
C LEU A 362 -1.45 9.61 6.39
N ASP A 363 -0.83 8.46 6.64
CA ASP A 363 0.46 8.12 6.03
C ASP A 363 0.33 8.00 4.50
N PHE A 364 -0.74 7.34 4.05
CA PHE A 364 -1.05 7.24 2.63
C PHE A 364 -1.33 8.63 2.01
N VAL A 365 -2.16 9.44 2.68
CA VAL A 365 -2.45 10.83 2.26
C VAL A 365 -1.16 11.66 2.17
N ALA A 366 -0.21 11.49 3.08
CA ALA A 366 1.08 12.17 3.05
C ALA A 366 1.93 11.75 1.83
N LYS A 367 1.99 10.45 1.54
CA LYS A 367 2.74 9.88 0.41
C LYS A 367 2.22 10.39 -0.93
N VAL A 368 0.90 10.42 -1.15
CA VAL A 368 0.32 10.91 -2.41
C VAL A 368 0.26 12.43 -2.48
N GLY A 369 -0.07 13.10 -1.36
CA GLY A 369 -0.24 14.55 -1.31
C GLY A 369 1.06 15.34 -1.47
N ARG A 370 2.19 14.81 -0.95
CA ARG A 370 3.52 15.42 -1.12
C ARG A 370 4.02 15.38 -2.57
N HIS A 371 3.59 14.39 -3.35
CA HIS A 371 4.02 14.17 -4.73
C HIS A 371 2.85 14.29 -5.72
N PHE A 372 1.90 15.18 -5.41
CA PHE A 372 0.62 15.31 -6.12
C PHE A 372 0.76 15.46 -7.64
N GLU A 373 1.72 16.25 -8.12
CA GLU A 373 1.93 16.53 -9.54
C GLU A 373 2.40 15.30 -10.31
N TYR A 374 3.26 14.48 -9.70
CA TYR A 374 3.67 13.20 -10.27
C TYR A 374 2.48 12.26 -10.39
N TRP A 375 1.71 12.12 -9.31
CA TRP A 375 0.53 11.28 -9.27
C TRP A 375 -0.61 11.79 -10.16
N SER A 376 -0.67 13.09 -10.45
CA SER A 376 -1.68 13.70 -11.32
C SER A 376 -1.41 13.49 -12.81
N ASP A 377 -0.22 13.00 -13.17
CA ASP A 377 0.14 12.77 -14.56
C ASP A 377 -0.72 11.64 -15.18
N PRO A 378 -1.43 11.88 -16.30
CA PRO A 378 -2.29 10.87 -16.91
C PRO A 378 -1.59 9.58 -17.33
N VAL A 379 -0.30 9.65 -17.69
CA VAL A 379 0.52 8.48 -18.05
C VAL A 379 0.80 7.65 -16.79
N VAL A 380 1.12 8.31 -15.68
CA VAL A 380 1.32 7.66 -14.37
C VAL A 380 0.02 7.00 -13.92
N LEU A 381 -1.10 7.72 -13.92
CA LEU A 381 -2.40 7.18 -13.53
C LEU A 381 -2.84 6.00 -14.40
N GLY A 382 -2.65 6.09 -15.73
CA GLY A 382 -2.94 4.99 -16.64
C GLY A 382 -2.11 3.74 -16.33
N ALA A 383 -0.81 3.91 -16.05
CA ALA A 383 0.06 2.80 -15.68
C ALA A 383 -0.33 2.19 -14.31
N SER A 384 -0.74 3.01 -13.35
CA SER A 384 -1.25 2.56 -12.04
C SER A 384 -2.50 1.70 -12.20
N ILE A 385 -3.41 2.06 -13.11
CA ILE A 385 -4.63 1.26 -13.41
C ILE A 385 -4.25 -0.11 -13.95
N VAL A 386 -3.34 -0.19 -14.92
CA VAL A 386 -2.85 -1.47 -15.46
C VAL A 386 -2.25 -2.35 -14.36
N ARG A 387 -1.45 -1.74 -13.46
CA ARG A 387 -0.86 -2.48 -12.32
C ARG A 387 -1.90 -2.94 -11.32
N TYR A 388 -2.93 -2.14 -11.06
CA TYR A 388 -4.05 -2.50 -10.20
C TYR A 388 -4.86 -3.70 -10.75
N GLU A 389 -5.15 -3.72 -12.05
CA GLU A 389 -5.84 -4.85 -12.68
C GLU A 389 -5.03 -6.15 -12.54
N ARG A 390 -3.71 -6.07 -12.78
CA ARG A 390 -2.76 -7.18 -12.55
C ARG A 390 -2.69 -7.60 -11.08
N PHE A 391 -2.72 -6.65 -10.15
CA PHE A 391 -2.75 -6.95 -8.71
C PHE A 391 -4.03 -7.72 -8.32
N MET A 392 -5.17 -7.31 -8.86
CA MET A 392 -6.46 -7.98 -8.64
C MET A 392 -6.45 -9.41 -9.18
N LYS A 393 -5.78 -9.65 -10.31
CA LYS A 393 -5.53 -11.02 -10.84
C LYS A 393 -4.77 -11.90 -9.83
N LEU A 394 -3.80 -11.34 -9.10
CA LEU A 394 -3.07 -12.12 -8.08
C LEU A 394 -3.97 -12.58 -6.94
N MET A 395 -5.07 -11.86 -6.67
CA MET A 395 -6.00 -12.16 -5.58
C MET A 395 -7.09 -13.20 -5.93
N GLU A 396 -7.26 -13.59 -7.20
CA GLU A 396 -8.33 -14.48 -7.71
C GLU A 396 -8.47 -15.81 -6.92
N ASP A 397 -7.35 -16.49 -6.61
CA ASP A 397 -7.38 -17.86 -6.04
C ASP A 397 -6.84 -17.97 -4.60
N ARG A 398 -6.55 -16.85 -3.91
CA ARG A 398 -5.71 -16.87 -2.70
C ARG A 398 -6.46 -16.50 -1.44
N ARG A 399 -7.01 -17.50 -0.72
CA ARG A 399 -7.78 -17.28 0.51
C ARG A 399 -6.91 -17.08 1.75
N ASP A 400 -5.71 -17.65 1.75
CA ASP A 400 -4.93 -17.84 2.99
C ASP A 400 -3.76 -16.85 3.13
N HIS A 401 -3.54 -15.98 2.14
CA HIS A 401 -2.37 -15.09 2.11
C HIS A 401 -2.78 -13.67 1.70
N VAL A 402 -2.18 -12.68 2.37
CA VAL A 402 -2.44 -11.25 2.15
C VAL A 402 -1.51 -10.75 1.06
N CYS A 403 -2.08 -10.22 -0.04
CA CYS A 403 -1.32 -9.43 -1.00
C CYS A 403 -1.27 -7.98 -0.53
N VAL A 404 -0.10 -7.33 -0.63
CA VAL A 404 0.13 -5.95 -0.19
C VAL A 404 0.40 -5.08 -1.42
N PRO A 405 -0.44 -4.08 -1.70
CA PRO A 405 -0.29 -3.20 -2.86
C PRO A 405 0.91 -2.25 -2.70
N THR A 406 1.48 -1.76 -3.80
CA THR A 406 2.32 -0.55 -3.81
C THR A 406 1.45 0.69 -3.80
N VAL A 407 2.01 1.87 -3.49
CA VAL A 407 1.24 3.13 -3.36
C VAL A 407 0.39 3.45 -4.60
N ASP A 408 0.92 3.23 -5.81
CA ASP A 408 0.21 3.42 -7.07
C ASP A 408 -1.00 2.49 -7.24
N ILE A 409 -0.85 1.23 -6.84
CA ILE A 409 -1.89 0.21 -6.89
C ILE A 409 -2.97 0.55 -5.85
N ASP A 410 -2.57 0.93 -4.64
CA ASP A 410 -3.53 1.24 -3.57
C ASP A 410 -4.31 2.53 -3.86
N LEU A 411 -3.72 3.52 -4.52
CA LEU A 411 -4.43 4.72 -4.98
C LEU A 411 -5.60 4.38 -5.93
N VAL A 412 -5.36 3.52 -6.91
CA VAL A 412 -6.43 3.06 -7.81
C VAL A 412 -7.41 2.17 -7.06
N TRP A 413 -6.94 1.35 -6.13
CA TRP A 413 -7.80 0.49 -5.32
C TRP A 413 -8.76 1.31 -4.44
N HIS A 414 -8.26 2.33 -3.75
CA HIS A 414 -9.05 3.27 -2.96
C HIS A 414 -10.10 3.97 -3.85
N THR A 415 -9.68 4.46 -5.01
CA THR A 415 -10.59 5.07 -6.00
C THR A 415 -11.69 4.09 -6.42
N HIS A 416 -11.36 2.83 -6.64
CA HIS A 416 -12.37 1.84 -7.01
C HIS A 416 -13.35 1.60 -5.86
N GLN A 417 -12.86 1.49 -4.62
CA GLN A 417 -13.69 1.27 -3.43
C GLN A 417 -14.69 2.41 -3.18
N THR A 418 -14.36 3.67 -3.51
CA THR A 418 -15.31 4.80 -3.46
C THR A 418 -16.40 4.72 -4.53
N HIS A 419 -16.27 3.83 -5.51
CA HIS A 419 -17.31 3.47 -6.47
C HIS A 419 -17.92 2.11 -6.11
N HIS A 420 -18.50 2.00 -4.91
CA HIS A 420 -18.83 0.73 -4.24
C HIS A 420 -19.54 -0.33 -5.11
N GLU A 421 -20.55 0.05 -5.90
CA GLU A 421 -21.27 -0.90 -6.76
C GLU A 421 -20.43 -1.37 -7.97
N ALA A 422 -19.57 -0.50 -8.52
CA ALA A 422 -18.61 -0.83 -9.56
C ALA A 422 -17.56 -1.82 -9.01
N TYR A 423 -16.97 -1.47 -7.87
CA TYR A 423 -16.00 -2.31 -7.18
C TYR A 423 -16.59 -3.68 -6.80
N ARG A 424 -17.81 -3.72 -6.27
CA ARG A 424 -18.50 -4.97 -5.97
C ARG A 424 -18.67 -5.85 -7.21
N ARG A 425 -19.11 -5.29 -8.34
CA ARG A 425 -19.24 -6.02 -9.61
C ARG A 425 -17.89 -6.55 -10.10
N TYR A 426 -16.86 -5.73 -10.02
CA TYR A 426 -15.51 -6.11 -10.42
C TYR A 426 -14.92 -7.21 -9.54
N CYS A 427 -15.02 -7.10 -8.21
CA CYS A 427 -14.62 -8.16 -7.28
C CYS A 427 -15.39 -9.47 -7.51
N GLN A 428 -16.69 -9.39 -7.82
CA GLN A 428 -17.48 -10.56 -8.22
C GLN A 428 -16.94 -11.21 -9.50
N ALA A 429 -16.58 -10.42 -10.51
CA ALA A 429 -16.00 -10.92 -11.76
C ALA A 429 -14.61 -11.54 -11.58
N VAL A 430 -13.76 -10.94 -10.73
CA VAL A 430 -12.38 -11.38 -10.50
C VAL A 430 -12.29 -12.54 -9.52
N ARG A 431 -13.09 -12.56 -8.45
CA ARG A 431 -12.90 -13.46 -7.29
C ARG A 431 -14.19 -14.14 -6.81
N GLY A 432 -15.35 -13.72 -7.30
CA GLY A 432 -16.67 -14.21 -6.85
C GLY A 432 -17.16 -13.67 -5.50
N TYR A 433 -16.39 -12.80 -4.83
CA TYR A 433 -16.80 -12.15 -3.58
C TYR A 433 -16.10 -10.81 -3.39
N LEU A 434 -16.66 -9.96 -2.52
CA LEU A 434 -16.13 -8.63 -2.21
C LEU A 434 -14.81 -8.72 -1.46
N ILE A 435 -13.77 -8.09 -2.00
CA ILE A 435 -12.45 -8.00 -1.34
C ILE A 435 -12.47 -6.78 -0.42
N ASP A 436 -12.16 -6.98 0.86
CA ASP A 436 -12.08 -5.89 1.84
C ASP A 436 -10.71 -5.23 1.84
N HIS A 437 -10.65 -3.99 2.32
CA HIS A 437 -9.40 -3.32 2.70
C HIS A 437 -9.32 -3.31 4.24
N ASP A 438 -8.39 -4.09 4.77
CA ASP A 438 -8.09 -4.10 6.20
C ASP A 438 -6.81 -3.32 6.46
N ASP A 439 -6.96 -2.07 6.89
CA ASP A 439 -5.87 -1.17 7.25
C ASP A 439 -5.39 -1.33 8.71
N THR A 440 -5.81 -2.41 9.39
CA THR A 440 -5.41 -2.73 10.78
C THR A 440 -4.38 -3.87 10.87
N VAL A 441 -3.90 -4.35 9.72
CA VAL A 441 -2.92 -5.43 9.62
C VAL A 441 -1.59 -5.01 10.27
N SER A 442 -0.97 -5.93 11.04
CA SER A 442 0.29 -5.64 11.72
C SER A 442 1.45 -5.45 10.74
N SER A 443 2.45 -4.66 11.12
CA SER A 443 3.66 -4.43 10.30
C SER A 443 4.39 -5.73 9.91
N SER A 444 4.44 -6.71 10.81
CA SER A 444 5.00 -8.04 10.52
C SER A 444 4.26 -8.74 9.38
N SER A 445 2.92 -8.66 9.39
CA SER A 445 2.07 -9.29 8.38
C SER A 445 2.13 -8.53 7.05
N LEU A 446 2.29 -7.20 7.08
CA LEU A 446 2.53 -6.40 5.88
C LEU A 446 3.86 -6.77 5.21
N ARG A 447 4.92 -6.97 5.99
CA ARG A 447 6.23 -7.37 5.48
C ARG A 447 6.19 -8.73 4.77
N ASP A 448 5.58 -9.72 5.42
CA ASP A 448 5.45 -11.07 4.85
C ASP A 448 4.51 -11.06 3.62
N GLY A 449 3.44 -10.27 3.66
CA GLY A 449 2.52 -10.08 2.55
C GLY A 449 3.14 -9.34 1.35
N TYR A 450 4.02 -8.37 1.61
CA TYR A 450 4.79 -7.69 0.56
C TYR A 450 5.73 -8.68 -0.14
N ALA A 451 6.48 -9.46 0.64
CA ALA A 451 7.38 -10.48 0.10
C ALA A 451 6.65 -11.51 -0.75
N TYR A 452 5.50 -11.97 -0.26
CA TYR A 452 4.61 -12.84 -0.98
C TYR A 452 4.16 -12.22 -2.31
N THR A 453 3.63 -10.99 -2.28
CA THR A 453 3.15 -10.28 -3.47
C THR A 453 4.26 -10.11 -4.52
N PHE A 454 5.46 -9.75 -4.07
CA PHE A 454 6.64 -9.58 -4.91
C PHE A 454 6.96 -10.85 -5.70
N GLN A 455 6.96 -12.01 -5.03
CA GLN A 455 7.23 -13.29 -5.66
C GLN A 455 6.11 -13.74 -6.62
N LEU A 456 4.86 -13.45 -6.28
CA LEU A 456 3.72 -13.76 -7.14
C LEU A 456 3.71 -12.95 -8.42
N TRP A 457 4.00 -11.66 -8.30
CA TRP A 457 4.08 -10.77 -9.44
C TRP A 457 5.12 -11.27 -10.44
N HIS A 458 6.32 -11.62 -9.98
CA HIS A 458 7.36 -12.24 -10.81
C HIS A 458 6.88 -13.55 -11.44
N THR A 459 6.20 -14.42 -10.67
CA THR A 459 5.75 -15.72 -11.18
C THR A 459 4.69 -15.60 -12.28
N TYR A 460 3.80 -14.61 -12.20
CA TYR A 460 2.69 -14.44 -13.14
C TYR A 460 3.05 -13.58 -14.34
N PHE A 461 3.78 -12.49 -14.12
CA PHE A 461 4.05 -11.47 -15.13
C PHE A 461 5.51 -11.45 -15.61
N ASP A 462 6.44 -12.13 -14.91
CA ASP A 462 7.88 -12.11 -15.21
C ASP A 462 8.45 -10.67 -15.28
N GLU A 463 7.92 -9.81 -14.41
CA GLU A 463 8.26 -8.39 -14.29
C GLU A 463 8.65 -8.05 -12.85
N PRO A 464 9.38 -6.94 -12.59
CA PRO A 464 9.65 -6.47 -11.24
C PRO A 464 8.39 -5.85 -10.62
N TYR A 465 8.05 -6.21 -9.38
CA TYR A 465 6.90 -5.63 -8.67
C TYR A 465 7.17 -4.21 -8.17
N SER A 466 8.36 -3.99 -7.63
CA SER A 466 8.83 -2.75 -7.00
C SER A 466 10.35 -2.61 -7.19
N SER A 467 10.90 -1.42 -6.93
CA SER A 467 12.36 -1.21 -6.85
C SER A 467 13.02 -1.89 -5.66
N PHE A 468 12.25 -2.29 -4.63
CA PHE A 468 12.81 -2.88 -3.41
C PHE A 468 12.58 -4.38 -3.33
N ALA A 469 13.66 -5.14 -3.19
CA ALA A 469 13.52 -6.52 -2.74
C ALA A 469 12.98 -6.54 -1.31
N PRO A 470 12.13 -7.53 -0.97
CA PRO A 470 11.74 -7.77 0.40
C PRO A 470 12.96 -8.04 1.30
N ASP A 471 12.93 -7.54 2.52
CA ASP A 471 13.95 -7.77 3.56
C ASP A 471 13.86 -9.17 4.18
N VAL A 472 12.75 -9.88 3.96
CA VAL A 472 12.55 -11.26 4.38
C VAL A 472 12.94 -12.26 3.27
N PRO A 473 13.55 -13.40 3.64
CA PRO A 473 13.94 -14.39 2.65
C PRO A 473 12.73 -15.05 1.96
N LEU A 474 12.68 -14.93 0.64
CA LEU A 474 11.60 -15.46 -0.22
C LEU A 474 11.45 -17.00 -0.23
N TYR A 475 12.34 -17.73 0.46
CA TYR A 475 12.24 -19.20 0.59
C TYR A 475 11.33 -19.65 1.75
N ASP A 476 11.07 -18.77 2.72
CA ASP A 476 10.20 -19.07 3.86
C ASP A 476 8.71 -18.81 3.55
N CYS A 477 8.40 -18.14 2.44
CA CYS A 477 7.04 -17.97 1.93
C CYS A 477 6.52 -19.22 1.20
N GLN A 478 6.72 -20.43 1.75
CA GLN A 478 6.27 -21.67 1.10
C GLN A 478 4.75 -21.76 1.06
N VAL A 479 4.18 -21.51 -0.12
CA VAL A 479 2.74 -21.69 -0.38
C VAL A 479 2.53 -22.57 -1.60
N HIS A 480 1.81 -23.67 -1.43
CA HIS A 480 1.29 -24.46 -2.54
C HIS A 480 0.10 -23.72 -3.18
N PHE A 481 0.09 -23.54 -4.50
CA PHE A 481 -1.01 -22.87 -5.20
C PHE A 481 -1.60 -23.72 -6.33
N HIS A 482 -2.89 -23.53 -6.55
CA HIS A 482 -3.62 -24.04 -7.71
C HIS A 482 -3.77 -22.88 -8.71
N VAL A 483 -3.15 -23.00 -9.88
CA VAL A 483 -3.49 -22.18 -11.04
C VAL A 483 -4.41 -23.00 -11.91
N SER A 484 -5.52 -22.40 -12.33
CA SER A 484 -6.44 -22.93 -13.34
C SER A 484 -5.70 -23.62 -14.50
N GLY A 485 -5.77 -24.96 -14.51
CA GLY A 485 -5.37 -25.81 -15.64
C GLY A 485 -3.89 -26.21 -15.77
N ALA A 486 -2.93 -25.49 -15.19
CA ALA A 486 -1.51 -25.84 -15.30
C ALA A 486 -0.72 -25.57 -13.99
N LYS A 487 -0.11 -26.63 -13.43
CA LYS A 487 0.79 -26.54 -12.27
C LYS A 487 2.10 -25.83 -12.65
N LYS A 488 2.14 -24.49 -12.63
CA LYS A 488 3.43 -23.77 -12.53
C LYS A 488 3.93 -23.92 -11.10
N LYS A 489 5.17 -24.36 -10.91
CA LYS A 489 5.81 -24.33 -9.58
C LYS A 489 6.39 -22.93 -9.35
N MET A 490 6.20 -22.36 -8.16
CA MET A 490 6.97 -21.18 -7.74
C MET A 490 8.45 -21.54 -7.81
N GLN A 491 9.24 -20.75 -8.53
CA GLN A 491 10.69 -20.87 -8.46
C GLN A 491 11.14 -20.20 -7.16
N THR A 492 11.37 -21.01 -6.12
CA THR A 492 11.88 -20.53 -4.83
C THR A 492 13.23 -19.83 -5.05
N GLY A 493 13.34 -18.59 -4.57
CA GLY A 493 14.57 -17.79 -4.70
C GLY A 493 14.80 -17.12 -6.06
N SER A 494 13.83 -17.15 -6.98
CA SER A 494 13.88 -16.37 -8.23
C SER A 494 12.89 -15.21 -8.19
N TYR A 495 13.40 -14.01 -8.40
CA TYR A 495 12.64 -12.77 -8.52
C TYR A 495 13.40 -11.79 -9.43
N ARG A 496 12.69 -10.87 -10.08
CA ARG A 496 13.31 -9.77 -10.84
C ARG A 496 13.33 -8.49 -10.01
N LEU A 497 14.50 -7.87 -9.93
CA LEU A 497 14.64 -6.45 -9.63
C LEU A 497 14.94 -5.71 -10.94
N PRO A 498 14.56 -4.44 -11.07
CA PRO A 498 14.97 -3.66 -12.22
C PRO A 498 16.45 -3.24 -12.11
N SER A 499 17.24 -3.34 -13.19
CA SER A 499 18.64 -2.86 -13.25
C SER A 499 18.80 -1.39 -12.88
N ARG A 500 20.03 -0.99 -12.52
CA ARG A 500 20.39 0.36 -12.06
C ARG A 500 19.87 1.49 -12.95
N ASP A 501 19.91 1.36 -14.28
CA ASP A 501 19.45 2.40 -15.22
C ASP A 501 18.01 2.20 -15.73
N CYS A 502 17.29 1.23 -15.16
CA CYS A 502 15.92 0.82 -15.50
C CYS A 502 15.01 0.68 -14.27
N ARG A 503 15.50 1.10 -13.10
CA ARG A 503 14.77 1.14 -11.82
C ARG A 503 13.58 2.08 -11.89
N TYR A 504 12.59 1.88 -11.01
CA TYR A 504 11.53 2.87 -10.82
C TYR A 504 12.18 4.15 -10.29
N TYR A 505 12.54 5.06 -11.21
CA TYR A 505 13.22 6.33 -10.92
C TYR A 505 12.37 7.14 -9.93
N GLY A 506 12.99 7.65 -8.86
CA GLY A 506 12.33 8.34 -7.74
C GLY A 506 12.28 7.51 -6.46
N VAL A 507 12.30 6.18 -6.56
CA VAL A 507 12.50 5.31 -5.42
C VAL A 507 13.99 5.31 -5.05
N ASP A 508 14.34 5.87 -3.88
CA ASP A 508 15.70 5.94 -3.31
C ASP A 508 16.75 6.80 -4.02
N GLU A 509 16.35 7.94 -4.60
CA GLU A 509 17.32 8.98 -4.99
C GLU A 509 17.16 10.19 -4.08
N ALA A 510 18.21 10.50 -3.29
CA ALA A 510 18.32 11.79 -2.63
C ALA A 510 18.48 12.86 -3.72
N TYR A 511 17.44 13.64 -3.98
CA TYR A 511 17.51 14.71 -4.97
C TYR A 511 18.21 15.95 -4.38
N PRO A 512 19.30 16.44 -4.99
CA PRO A 512 19.83 17.76 -4.66
C PRO A 512 18.78 18.81 -4.98
N THR A 513 18.44 19.65 -4.01
CA THR A 513 17.41 20.70 -4.10
C THR A 513 17.54 21.58 -5.35
N ALA A 514 18.75 21.74 -5.88
CA ALA A 514 19.08 22.55 -7.06
C ALA A 514 18.74 21.89 -8.43
N LEU A 515 18.42 20.60 -8.50
CA LEU A 515 17.95 19.93 -9.73
C LEU A 515 16.42 19.93 -9.86
N LEU A 516 15.75 20.45 -8.83
CA LEU A 516 14.30 20.60 -8.70
C LEU A 516 13.87 22.05 -8.98
N ASP A 517 14.56 22.77 -9.86
CA ASP A 517 14.27 24.20 -10.16
C ASP A 517 12.89 24.43 -10.80
N HIS A 518 12.22 23.39 -11.32
CA HIS A 518 10.79 23.45 -11.70
C HIS A 518 9.84 23.11 -10.55
N ALA A 519 10.39 22.66 -9.43
CA ALA A 519 9.74 22.27 -8.19
C ALA A 519 10.18 23.15 -6.99
N ALA A 520 10.46 24.43 -7.23
CA ALA A 520 10.76 25.41 -6.18
C ALA A 520 9.54 25.84 -5.33
N ALA A 521 8.32 25.39 -5.67
CA ALA A 521 7.11 25.63 -4.86
C ALA A 521 6.90 24.57 -3.74
N PHE A 522 7.74 23.53 -3.67
CA PHE A 522 7.41 22.26 -2.99
C PHE A 522 8.02 22.06 -1.59
N LEU A 523 8.84 22.98 -1.08
CA LEU A 523 9.67 22.73 0.11
C LEU A 523 9.39 23.63 1.32
N ALA A 524 8.18 24.21 1.41
CA ALA A 524 7.80 24.99 2.58
C ALA A 524 6.67 24.32 3.39
N ALA A 525 6.96 23.22 4.09
CA ALA A 525 6.22 22.84 5.30
C ALA A 525 7.09 21.96 6.23
N PRO A 526 7.03 22.15 7.57
CA PRO A 526 8.02 21.59 8.49
C PRO A 526 7.79 20.11 8.80
N HIS A 527 8.89 19.37 8.86
CA HIS A 527 8.98 18.00 9.36
C HIS A 527 8.39 17.88 10.78
N ALA A 528 7.44 16.97 10.97
CA ALA A 528 7.08 16.47 12.30
C ALA A 528 7.98 15.27 12.63
N HIS A 529 8.76 15.43 13.70
CA HIS A 529 9.80 14.54 14.20
C HIS A 529 9.33 13.11 14.53
N HIS A 530 10.15 12.12 14.15
CA HIS A 530 10.48 10.99 15.01
C HIS A 530 11.99 11.02 15.32
N GLY A 531 12.31 10.81 16.60
CA GLY A 531 13.56 11.25 17.20
C GLY A 531 14.79 10.37 16.99
N ASN A 532 15.93 11.04 17.11
CA ASN A 532 17.29 10.56 17.37
C ASN A 532 17.87 9.50 16.41
N SER A 533 18.33 9.95 15.25
CA SER A 533 19.66 9.62 14.77
C SER A 533 20.43 10.92 14.53
N SER A 534 21.66 10.95 15.04
CA SER A 534 22.59 12.05 14.92
C SER A 534 23.07 12.21 13.47
N GLY A 535 22.80 13.36 12.85
CA GLY A 535 23.64 13.99 11.83
C GLY A 535 24.05 13.15 10.62
N GLU A 536 23.09 12.65 9.84
CA GLU A 536 23.30 12.24 8.45
C GLU A 536 22.21 12.92 7.59
N ASP A 537 22.60 13.38 6.39
CA ASP A 537 21.84 14.18 5.41
C ASP A 537 20.30 14.01 5.41
N ASP A 538 19.57 15.12 5.29
CA ASP A 538 18.15 15.17 4.90
C ASP A 538 17.94 14.52 3.52
N GLN A 539 17.90 13.18 3.48
CA GLN A 539 17.57 12.43 2.28
C GLN A 539 16.06 12.46 2.07
N HIS A 540 15.61 13.23 1.09
CA HIS A 540 14.20 13.28 0.66
C HIS A 540 13.92 12.18 -0.37
N PHE A 541 13.06 11.24 -0.01
CA PHE A 541 12.62 10.15 -0.90
C PHE A 541 11.39 10.58 -1.70
N VAL A 542 11.33 10.23 -2.99
CA VAL A 542 10.17 10.51 -3.85
C VAL A 542 9.28 9.28 -3.92
N THR A 543 8.00 9.44 -3.62
CA THR A 543 7.02 8.35 -3.77
C THR A 543 6.57 8.30 -5.23
N VAL A 544 6.79 7.17 -5.90
CA VAL A 544 6.48 6.96 -7.33
C VAL A 544 5.85 5.58 -7.56
N ILE A 545 5.52 5.22 -8.81
CA ILE A 545 5.05 3.86 -9.14
C ILE A 545 6.00 2.82 -8.55
N GLY A 546 5.44 1.82 -7.87
CA GLY A 546 6.20 0.73 -7.27
C GLY A 546 6.73 1.01 -5.87
N THR A 547 6.51 2.19 -5.26
CA THR A 547 6.88 2.45 -3.86
C THR A 547 6.07 1.55 -2.91
N PRO A 548 6.72 0.74 -2.04
CA PRO A 548 6.05 -0.08 -1.02
C PRO A 548 5.59 0.76 0.19
N TYR A 549 4.86 0.13 1.11
CA TYR A 549 4.34 0.75 2.32
C TYR A 549 5.37 0.95 3.43
#